data_AF-A0A5E4SMB2-F1
#
_entry.id   AF-A0A5E4SMB2-F1
#
_cell.length_a   1.000
_cell.length_b   1.000
_cell.length_c   1.000
_cell.angle_alpha   90.00
_cell.angle_beta   90.00
_cell.angle_gamma   90.00
#
_symmetry.space_group_name_H-M   'P 1'
#
loop_
_entity.id
_entity.type
_entity.pdbx_description
1 polymer ?
#
loop_
_entity_poly.entity_id
_entity_poly.type
_entity_poly.pdbx_seq_one_letter_code
_entity_poly.pdbx_strand_id
1 'polypeptide(L)'
;MAEQLRRDIERLHIDHAGSTAGTVTVSVGAATGRVAECDSAEAILKAAGEQLRLAKQNGRNRVSAVVLRTKTRGGGGDSGGGGERQL
;
A
#
# COMPACT_ATOMS: atom_id res chain seq x y z
N MET A 1 -14.73 5.06 -0.52
CA MET A 1 -14.44 6.49 -0.25
C MET A 1 -13.28 7.03 -1.07
N ALA A 2 -12.08 6.43 -1.05
CA ALA A 2 -10.91 6.96 -1.78
C ALA A 2 -11.15 7.23 -3.28
N GLU A 3 -11.84 6.33 -3.98
CA GLU A 3 -12.15 6.51 -5.41
C GLU A 3 -13.18 7.62 -5.67
N GLN A 4 -14.12 7.83 -4.74
CA GLN A 4 -15.08 8.92 -4.83
C GLN A 4 -14.36 10.27 -4.76
N LEU A 5 -13.48 10.44 -3.76
CA LEU A 5 -12.65 11.63 -3.62
C LEU A 5 -11.82 11.92 -4.89
N ARG A 6 -11.19 10.88 -5.46
CA ARG A 6 -10.40 11.02 -6.70
C ARG A 6 -11.27 11.54 -7.85
N ARG A 7 -12.45 10.96 -8.05
CA ARG A 7 -13.41 11.36 -9.10
C ARG A 7 -13.97 12.76 -8.87
N ASP A 8 -14.29 13.11 -7.62
CA ASP A 8 -14.86 14.41 -7.30
C ASP A 8 -13.85 15.52 -7.62
N ILE A 9 -12.57 15.33 -7.30
CA ILE A 9 -11.50 16.27 -7.65
C ILE A 9 -11.30 16.35 -9.18
N GLU A 10 -11.25 15.21 -9.86
CA GLU A 10 -11.11 15.18 -11.33
C GLU A 10 -12.27 15.92 -12.03
N ARG A 11 -13.49 15.79 -11.50
CA ARG A 11 -14.69 16.48 -12.01
C ARG A 11 -14.71 17.99 -11.79
N LEU A 12 -13.85 18.52 -10.92
CA LEU A 12 -13.74 19.98 -10.77
C LEU A 12 -13.11 20.63 -12.00
N HIS A 13 -12.41 19.86 -12.87
CA HIS A 13 -11.79 20.35 -14.09
C HIS A 13 -10.94 21.61 -13.87
N ILE A 14 -10.19 21.64 -12.77
CA ILE A 14 -9.30 22.76 -12.46
C ILE A 14 -8.11 22.68 -13.41
N ASP A 15 -7.94 23.71 -14.24
CA ASP A 15 -6.84 23.78 -15.19
C ASP A 15 -5.48 23.74 -14.47
N HIS A 16 -4.58 22.91 -15.00
CA HIS A 16 -3.21 22.83 -14.50
C HIS A 16 -2.25 22.61 -15.67
N ALA A 17 -1.83 23.72 -16.28
CA ALA A 17 -0.95 23.72 -17.45
C ALA A 17 0.41 23.01 -17.23
N GLY A 18 0.85 22.88 -15.97
CA GLY A 18 2.08 22.14 -15.61
C GLY A 18 1.90 20.63 -15.43
N SER A 19 0.67 20.12 -15.51
CA SER A 19 0.37 18.70 -15.37
C SER A 19 0.25 18.03 -16.74
N THR A 20 0.75 16.81 -16.84
CA THR A 20 0.59 15.96 -18.03
C THR A 20 -0.86 15.63 -18.35
N ALA A 21 -1.76 15.71 -17.35
CA ALA A 21 -3.19 15.49 -17.54
C ALA A 21 -3.96 16.77 -17.95
N GLY A 22 -3.28 17.92 -18.02
CA GLY A 22 -3.88 19.24 -18.30
C GLY A 22 -4.77 19.80 -17.17
N THR A 23 -5.14 18.97 -16.21
CA THR A 23 -6.00 19.31 -15.07
C THR A 23 -5.41 18.81 -13.76
N VAL A 24 -5.91 19.36 -12.64
CA VAL A 24 -5.60 18.89 -11.30
C VAL A 24 -6.21 17.50 -11.09
N THR A 25 -5.37 16.56 -10.65
CA THR A 25 -5.78 15.21 -10.26
C THR A 25 -5.10 14.83 -8.95
N VAL A 26 -5.59 13.79 -8.28
CA VAL A 26 -4.96 13.24 -7.08
C VAL A 26 -4.64 11.76 -7.22
N SER A 27 -3.55 11.35 -6.59
CA SER A 27 -3.24 9.94 -6.35
C SER A 27 -3.45 9.65 -4.88
N VAL A 28 -4.09 8.53 -4.56
CA VAL A 28 -4.44 8.18 -3.17
C VAL A 28 -3.82 6.84 -2.81
N GLY A 29 -3.08 6.81 -1.71
CA GLY A 29 -2.63 5.59 -1.06
C GLY A 29 -3.45 5.34 0.19
N ALA A 30 -3.99 4.14 0.33
CA ALA A 30 -4.76 3.75 1.50
C ALA A 30 -4.22 2.45 2.10
N ALA A 31 -4.22 2.37 3.42
CA ALA A 31 -4.00 1.12 4.13
C ALA A 31 -5.08 0.96 5.19
N THR A 32 -5.52 -0.28 5.37
CA THR A 32 -6.44 -0.66 6.43
C THR A 32 -5.88 -1.87 7.13
N GLY A 33 -6.23 -2.07 8.39
CA GLY A 33 -5.83 -3.24 9.14
C GLY A 33 -6.56 -3.29 10.46
N ARG A 34 -6.60 -4.48 11.06
CA ARG A 34 -7.22 -4.66 12.38
C ARG A 34 -6.18 -4.39 13.45
N VAL A 35 -6.58 -3.81 14.59
CA VAL A 35 -5.65 -3.51 15.70
C VAL A 35 -4.90 -4.76 16.16
N ALA A 36 -5.56 -5.92 16.19
CA ALA A 36 -4.93 -7.19 16.53
C ALA A 36 -3.94 -7.71 15.48
N GLU A 37 -3.95 -7.14 14.27
CA GLU A 37 -3.23 -7.63 13.10
C GLU A 37 -2.12 -6.68 12.65
N CYS A 38 -2.08 -5.46 13.19
CA CYS A 38 -1.08 -4.45 12.89
C CYS A 38 -0.15 -4.28 14.08
N ASP A 39 1.16 -4.36 13.83
CA ASP A 39 2.17 -4.17 14.88
C ASP A 39 2.09 -2.77 15.52
N SER A 40 1.70 -1.75 14.74
CA SER A 40 1.47 -0.38 15.24
C SER A 40 0.67 0.47 14.26
N ALA A 41 0.27 1.68 14.70
CA ALA A 41 -0.33 2.69 13.84
C ALA A 41 0.66 3.20 12.78
N GLU A 42 1.96 3.29 13.11
CA GLU A 42 3.00 3.65 12.14
C GLU A 42 3.10 2.63 11.01
N ALA A 43 2.88 1.34 11.27
CA ALA A 43 2.87 0.32 10.22
C ALA A 43 1.75 0.57 9.20
N ILE A 44 0.56 0.99 9.65
CA ILE A 44 -0.56 1.37 8.78
C ILE A 44 -0.20 2.61 7.97
N LEU A 45 0.36 3.64 8.61
CA LEU A 45 0.75 4.88 7.93
C LEU A 45 1.82 4.64 6.87
N LYS A 46 2.84 3.82 7.21
CA LYS A 46 3.91 3.43 6.28
C LYS A 46 3.33 2.70 5.07
N ALA A 47 2.46 1.72 5.29
CA ALA A 47 1.80 0.99 4.21
C ALA A 47 0.96 1.92 3.32
N ALA A 48 0.22 2.87 3.89
CA ALA A 48 -0.53 3.86 3.11
C ALA A 48 0.39 4.74 2.26
N GLY A 49 1.53 5.15 2.82
CA GLY A 49 2.58 5.90 2.10
C GLY A 49 3.18 5.10 0.94
N GLU A 50 3.45 3.81 1.14
CA GLU A 50 3.91 2.90 0.08
C GLU A 50 2.87 2.79 -1.04
N GLN A 51 1.59 2.64 -0.70
CA GLN A 51 0.51 2.63 -1.68
C GLN A 51 0.40 3.96 -2.44
N LEU A 52 0.62 5.10 -1.78
CA LEU A 52 0.62 6.40 -2.45
C LEU A 52 1.78 6.51 -3.45
N ARG A 53 2.96 6.01 -3.08
CA ARG A 53 4.12 5.94 -3.97
C ARG A 53 3.82 5.07 -5.19
N LEU A 54 3.21 3.90 -4.99
CA LEU A 54 2.79 3.01 -6.09
C LEU A 54 1.77 3.69 -7.02
N ALA A 55 0.76 4.37 -6.46
CA ALA A 55 -0.22 5.11 -7.24
C ALA A 55 0.46 6.19 -8.13
N LYS A 56 1.43 6.92 -7.57
CA LYS A 56 2.20 7.94 -8.32
C LYS A 56 3.06 7.31 -9.42
N GLN A 57 3.76 6.22 -9.13
CA GLN A 57 4.67 5.58 -10.09
C GLN A 57 3.94 4.87 -11.23
N ASN A 58 2.76 4.32 -10.96
CA ASN A 58 2.02 3.56 -11.96
C ASN A 58 1.24 4.44 -12.95
N GLY A 59 1.42 5.77 -12.92
CA GLY A 59 0.77 6.69 -13.87
C GLY A 59 -0.15 7.72 -13.23
N ARG A 60 -0.08 7.91 -11.90
CA ARG A 60 -0.85 8.92 -11.14
C ARG A 60 -2.37 8.75 -11.34
N ASN A 61 -3.14 9.76 -10.90
CA ASN A 61 -4.60 9.82 -10.97
C ASN A 61 -5.30 8.48 -10.68
N ARG A 62 -4.92 7.86 -9.56
CA ARG A 62 -5.44 6.53 -9.18
C ARG A 62 -5.39 6.29 -7.69
N VAL A 63 -6.12 5.26 -7.28
CA VAL A 63 -6.10 4.73 -5.92
C VAL A 63 -5.28 3.45 -5.89
N SER A 64 -4.40 3.31 -4.90
CA SER A 64 -3.79 2.04 -4.51
C SER A 64 -4.11 1.77 -3.05
N ALA A 65 -4.48 0.54 -2.71
CA ALA A 65 -4.93 0.20 -1.37
C ALA A 65 -4.41 -1.18 -0.94
N VAL A 66 -4.14 -1.33 0.36
CA VAL A 66 -3.75 -2.60 0.95
C VAL A 66 -4.50 -2.87 2.25
N VAL A 67 -4.78 -4.15 2.50
CA VAL A 67 -5.25 -4.63 3.80
C VAL A 67 -4.08 -5.31 4.48
N LEU A 68 -3.60 -4.71 5.57
CA LEU A 68 -2.60 -5.30 6.45
C LEU A 68 -3.25 -6.44 7.22
N ARG A 69 -2.59 -7.59 7.14
CA ARG A 69 -2.89 -8.77 7.94
C ARG A 69 -1.62 -9.11 8.68
N THR A 70 -1.76 -9.48 9.95
CA THR A 70 -0.65 -10.04 10.72
C THR A 70 -0.15 -11.23 9.94
N LYS A 71 1.15 -11.22 9.64
CA LYS A 71 1.82 -12.44 9.24
C LYS A 71 1.78 -13.32 10.47
N THR A 72 0.98 -14.40 10.43
CA THR A 72 0.97 -15.42 11.49
C THR A 72 2.41 -15.65 11.92
N ARG A 73 2.77 -15.25 13.14
CA ARG A 73 4.00 -15.72 13.77
C ARG A 73 3.78 -17.19 14.10
N GLY A 74 3.89 -18.05 13.10
CA GLY A 74 4.00 -19.49 13.25
C GLY A 74 5.03 -19.95 12.22
N GLY A 75 6.07 -20.71 12.57
CA GLY A 75 6.49 -21.30 13.83
C GLY A 75 7.63 -22.28 13.50
N GLY A 76 8.61 -22.41 14.41
CA GLY A 76 9.45 -23.60 14.60
C GLY A 76 10.26 -24.14 13.40
N GLY A 77 11.57 -23.91 13.43
CA GLY A 77 12.55 -24.67 12.66
C GLY A 77 13.96 -24.46 13.23
N ASP A 78 14.11 -24.56 14.56
CA ASP A 78 15.41 -24.72 15.20
C ASP A 78 15.68 -26.23 15.42
N SER A 79 16.86 -26.64 14.97
CA SER A 79 17.71 -27.81 15.30
C SER A 79 17.12 -29.21 15.53
N GLY A 80 17.66 -30.19 14.78
CA GLY A 80 17.50 -31.62 15.10
C GLY A 80 18.08 -32.64 14.09
N GLY A 81 19.40 -32.69 13.94
CA GLY A 81 20.21 -33.93 13.85
C GLY A 81 20.07 -34.94 12.68
N GLY A 82 21.22 -35.26 12.07
CA GLY A 82 21.65 -36.66 11.87
C GLY A 82 21.87 -37.17 10.43
N GLY A 83 23.13 -37.50 10.10
CA GLY A 83 23.55 -38.37 8.97
C GLY A 83 23.38 -37.70 7.60
N GLU A 84 24.28 -37.81 6.64
CA GLU A 84 24.84 -39.04 6.11
C GLU A 84 26.24 -38.77 5.52
N ARG A 85 27.16 -39.67 5.83
CA ARG A 85 28.40 -39.85 5.08
C ARG A 85 28.04 -40.50 3.75
N GLN A 86 28.49 -39.95 2.63
CA GLN A 86 28.63 -40.74 1.40
C GLN A 86 29.98 -40.40 0.75
N LEU A 87 30.89 -41.36 0.98
CA LEU A 87 32.00 -41.86 0.16
C LEU A 87 32.58 -40.93 -0.93
#